data_AF-A0A938V8N5-F1
#
_entry.id   AF-A0A938V8N5-F1
#
_cell.length_a   1.000
_cell.length_b   1.000
_cell.length_c   1.000
_cell.angle_alpha   90.00
_cell.angle_beta   90.00
_cell.angle_gamma   90.00
#
_symmetry.space_group_name_H-M   'P 1'
#
loop_
_entity.id
_entity.type
_entity.pdbx_description
1 polymer ?
#
loop_
_entity_poly.entity_id
_entity_poly.type
_entity_poly.pdbx_seq_one_letter_code
_entity_poly.pdbx_strand_id
1 'polypeptide(L)'
;MIPLITIEGATASGKTAFAIALAQLLQTGIISADSRQVYRYLDIGTAKPSREELSAISHHLIGIIDPDQNYSAGRFVKDATPIINELHNQSKIPIVCGGTGLYIRALLHGLFELDIDTCRIKQDLIRRLEHEPLEMLYSELLTIDPVFA
;
A
#
# COMPACT_ATOMS: atom_id res chain seq x y z
N MET A 1 11.73 -8.48 16.86
CA MET A 1 10.52 -7.75 16.40
C MET A 1 10.89 -6.29 16.30
N ILE A 2 10.68 -5.66 15.15
CA ILE A 2 11.03 -4.26 14.91
C ILE A 2 9.81 -3.39 15.30
N PRO A 3 9.90 -2.48 16.29
CA PRO A 3 8.78 -1.63 16.69
C PRO A 3 8.24 -0.76 15.55
N LEU A 4 6.92 -0.67 15.41
CA LEU A 4 6.26 0.11 14.37
C LEU A 4 4.98 0.73 14.91
N ILE A 5 4.69 1.98 14.54
CA ILE A 5 3.42 2.64 14.85
C ILE A 5 2.60 2.72 13.57
N THR A 6 1.37 2.20 13.59
CA THR A 6 0.42 2.38 12.47
C THR A 6 -0.67 3.39 12.86
N ILE A 7 -0.97 4.32 11.94
CA ILE A 7 -2.05 5.30 12.09
C ILE A 7 -3.04 5.07 10.96
N GLU A 8 -4.18 4.50 11.31
CA GLU A 8 -5.23 4.06 10.40
C GLU A 8 -6.50 4.88 10.58
N GLY A 9 -7.35 4.90 9.54
CA GLY A 9 -8.67 5.53 9.61
C GLY A 9 -9.16 6.07 8.28
N ALA A 10 -10.45 6.40 8.22
CA ALA A 10 -11.14 6.85 7.01
C ALA A 10 -10.57 8.15 6.44
N THR A 11 -10.76 8.40 5.14
CA THR A 11 -10.40 9.69 4.51
C THR A 11 -11.00 10.86 5.28
N ALA A 12 -10.27 11.98 5.36
CA ALA A 12 -10.65 13.18 6.11
C ALA A 12 -10.73 13.06 7.65
N SER A 13 -10.27 11.96 8.25
CA SER A 13 -10.24 11.81 9.73
C SER A 13 -9.08 12.53 10.44
N GLY A 14 -8.30 13.36 9.75
CA GLY A 14 -7.19 14.13 10.35
C GLY A 14 -5.88 13.36 10.60
N LYS A 15 -5.74 12.14 10.05
CA LYS A 15 -4.55 11.28 10.26
C LYS A 15 -3.23 11.94 9.93
N THR A 16 -3.16 12.69 8.83
CA THR A 16 -1.93 13.35 8.39
C THR A 16 -1.43 14.32 9.45
N ALA A 17 -2.31 15.23 9.92
CA ALA A 17 -1.96 16.19 10.96
C ALA A 17 -1.51 15.50 12.26
N PHE A 18 -2.22 14.45 12.68
CA PHE A 18 -1.85 13.67 13.86
C PHE A 18 -0.50 12.96 13.69
N ALA A 19 -0.26 12.33 12.54
CA ALA A 19 0.98 11.62 12.23
C ALA A 19 2.18 12.58 12.21
N ILE A 20 2.02 13.78 11.64
CA ILE A 20 3.07 14.81 11.62
C ILE A 20 3.40 15.27 13.03
N ALA A 21 2.39 15.60 13.84
CA ALA A 21 2.61 16.02 15.22
C ALA A 21 3.33 14.95 16.04
N LEU A 22 2.91 13.69 15.92
CA LEU A 22 3.56 12.57 16.60
C LEU A 22 4.99 12.34 16.09
N ALA A 23 5.21 12.44 14.77
CA ALA A 23 6.52 12.24 14.18
C ALA A 23 7.53 13.30 14.61
N GLN A 24 7.10 14.55 14.77
CA GLN A 24 7.92 15.63 15.32
C GLN A 24 8.30 15.38 16.78
N LEU A 25 7.34 14.94 17.61
CA LEU A 25 7.58 14.60 19.01
C LEU A 25 8.57 13.44 19.18
N LEU A 26 8.47 12.43 18.31
CA LEU A 26 9.33 11.24 18.33
C LEU A 26 10.61 11.39 17.49
N GLN A 27 10.78 12.52 16.79
CA GLN A 27 11.90 12.78 15.88
C GLN A 27 12.11 11.66 14.83
N THR A 28 11.02 11.18 14.25
CA THR A 28 10.98 10.02 13.35
C THR A 28 10.42 10.35 11.95
N GLY A 29 10.44 9.38 11.04
CA GLY A 29 9.89 9.49 9.69
C GLY A 29 8.50 8.87 9.55
N ILE A 30 7.75 9.34 8.56
CA ILE A 30 6.42 8.84 8.18
C ILE A 30 6.51 8.07 6.86
N ILE A 31 5.95 6.88 6.79
CA ILE A 31 5.79 6.09 5.58
C ILE A 31 4.31 6.15 5.18
N SER A 32 4.01 6.68 3.99
CA SER A 32 2.63 6.76 3.51
C SER A 32 2.12 5.39 3.05
N ALA A 33 1.06 4.90 3.69
CA ALA A 33 0.31 3.71 3.30
C ALA A 33 -0.99 4.10 2.57
N ASP A 34 -0.85 4.97 1.56
CA ASP A 34 -1.95 5.39 0.70
C ASP A 34 -1.66 5.03 -0.77
N SER A 35 -2.49 4.16 -1.33
CA SER A 35 -2.36 3.66 -2.70
C SER A 35 -2.53 4.72 -3.79
N ARG A 36 -3.02 5.92 -3.45
CA ARG A 36 -3.19 7.04 -4.39
C ARG A 36 -2.09 8.09 -4.25
N GLN A 37 -1.61 8.36 -3.03
CA GLN A 37 -0.55 9.36 -2.80
C GLN A 37 0.82 8.93 -3.33
N VAL A 38 1.01 7.64 -3.62
CA VAL A 38 2.22 7.09 -4.24
C VAL A 38 2.49 7.67 -5.64
N TYR A 39 1.46 8.14 -6.34
CA TYR A 39 1.57 8.65 -7.71
C TYR A 39 2.01 10.13 -7.75
N ARG A 40 2.90 10.44 -8.69
CA ARG A 40 3.30 11.82 -9.03
C ARG A 40 2.12 12.57 -9.65
N TYR A 41 2.14 13.90 -9.51
CA TYR A 41 1.19 14.85 -10.10
C TYR A 41 -0.27 14.77 -9.60
N LEU A 42 -0.70 13.66 -9.00
CA LEU A 42 -2.04 13.48 -8.45
C LEU A 42 -2.18 14.07 -7.04
N ASP A 43 -1.92 15.36 -6.86
CA ASP A 43 -1.81 15.95 -5.52
C ASP A 43 -3.18 16.28 -4.89
N ILE A 44 -4.00 17.05 -5.60
CA ILE A 44 -5.28 17.57 -5.08
C ILE A 44 -6.30 16.43 -4.87
N GLY A 45 -6.52 15.61 -5.91
CA GLY A 45 -7.52 14.54 -5.88
C GLY A 45 -7.20 13.36 -4.95
N THR A 46 -5.99 13.33 -4.39
CA THR A 46 -5.55 12.29 -3.44
C THR A 46 -5.34 12.83 -2.03
N ALA A 47 -5.65 14.12 -1.81
CA ALA A 47 -5.39 14.82 -0.56
C ALA A 47 -3.95 14.59 -0.07
N LYS A 48 -2.98 14.66 -1.00
CA LYS A 48 -1.56 14.54 -0.66
C LYS A 48 -1.18 15.65 0.33
N PRO A 49 -0.32 15.39 1.33
CA PRO A 49 0.13 16.42 2.24
C PRO A 49 0.69 17.63 1.47
N SER A 50 0.37 18.82 1.96
CA SER A 50 0.86 20.09 1.44
C SER A 50 2.39 20.18 1.48
N ARG A 51 2.98 21.13 0.75
CA ARG A 51 4.43 21.32 0.76
C ARG A 51 4.94 21.68 2.16
N GLU A 52 4.15 22.44 2.89
CA GLU A 52 4.40 22.84 4.27
C GLU A 52 4.45 21.60 5.17
N GLU A 53 3.46 20.70 5.08
CA GLU A 53 3.42 19.43 5.81
C GLU A 53 4.58 18.49 5.44
N LEU A 54 4.89 18.37 4.15
CA LEU A 54 6.02 17.55 3.66
C LEU A 54 7.38 18.10 4.11
N SER A 55 7.49 19.42 4.31
CA SER A 55 8.70 20.06 4.82
C SER A 55 8.85 19.95 6.34
N ALA A 56 7.74 19.74 7.06
CA ALA A 56 7.72 19.68 8.52
C ALA A 56 8.31 18.39 9.08
N ILE A 57 8.21 17.29 8.33
CA ILE A 57 8.81 16.00 8.68
C ILE A 57 9.01 15.13 7.44
N SER A 58 10.02 14.25 7.45
CA SER A 58 10.29 13.35 6.33
C SER A 58 9.11 12.39 6.09
N HIS A 59 8.55 12.45 4.89
CA HIS A 59 7.55 11.52 4.39
C HIS A 59 8.15 10.65 3.29
N HIS A 60 7.90 9.34 3.36
CA HIS A 60 8.33 8.36 2.37
C HIS A 60 7.13 7.79 1.61
N LEU A 61 7.42 7.26 0.42
CA LEU A 61 6.44 6.60 -0.48
C LEU A 61 5.30 7.52 -0.96
N ILE A 62 5.56 8.83 -1.05
CA ILE A 62 4.67 9.81 -1.66
C ILE A 62 5.27 10.26 -2.99
N GLY A 63 4.49 10.20 -4.08
CA GLY A 63 4.93 10.67 -5.39
C GLY A 63 6.17 9.96 -5.93
N ILE A 64 6.29 8.64 -5.70
CA ILE A 64 7.48 7.86 -6.09
C ILE A 64 7.38 7.27 -7.50
N ILE A 65 6.17 7.12 -8.04
CA ILE A 65 5.92 6.53 -9.38
C ILE A 65 5.06 7.44 -10.26
N ASP A 66 5.11 7.23 -11.57
CA ASP A 66 4.23 7.90 -12.53
C ASP A 66 2.84 7.24 -12.62
N PRO A 67 1.79 7.98 -13.03
CA PRO A 67 0.40 7.47 -13.06
C PRO A 67 0.15 6.26 -13.97
N ASP A 68 1.02 5.99 -14.94
CA ASP A 68 0.95 4.85 -15.86
C ASP A 68 1.62 3.58 -15.30
N GLN A 69 2.27 3.67 -14.14
CA GLN A 69 2.97 2.55 -13.50
C GLN A 69 2.08 1.83 -12.49
N ASN A 70 2.18 0.50 -12.43
CA ASN A 70 1.43 -0.28 -11.44
C ASN A 70 2.11 -0.26 -10.06
N TYR A 71 1.29 -0.14 -9.00
CA TYR A 71 1.72 -0.25 -7.60
C TYR A 71 0.82 -1.20 -6.82
N SER A 72 1.42 -2.22 -6.21
CA SER A 72 0.71 -3.29 -5.49
C SER A 72 1.08 -3.29 -4.01
N ALA A 73 0.29 -3.99 -3.18
CA ALA A 73 0.63 -4.20 -1.78
C ALA A 73 1.98 -4.90 -1.60
N GLY A 74 2.31 -5.86 -2.47
CA GLY A 74 3.63 -6.51 -2.46
C GLY A 74 4.77 -5.56 -2.78
N ARG A 75 4.58 -4.64 -3.73
CA ARG A 75 5.56 -3.58 -4.01
C ARG A 75 5.69 -2.60 -2.85
N PHE A 76 4.59 -2.20 -2.24
CA PHE A 76 4.60 -1.38 -1.02
C PHE A 76 5.44 -2.03 0.09
N VAL A 77 5.27 -3.33 0.37
CA VAL A 77 6.08 -4.03 1.38
C VAL A 77 7.56 -4.01 1.00
N LYS A 78 7.90 -4.28 -0.27
CA LYS A 78 9.29 -4.24 -0.76
C LYS A 78 9.91 -2.85 -0.61
N ASP A 79 9.15 -1.80 -0.87
CA ASP A 79 9.64 -0.41 -0.82
C ASP A 79 9.66 0.13 0.64
N ALA A 80 8.71 -0.24 1.49
CA ALA A 80 8.64 0.19 2.89
C ALA A 80 9.67 -0.49 3.80
N THR A 81 9.96 -1.77 3.57
CA THR A 81 10.89 -2.57 4.38
C THR A 81 12.28 -1.93 4.55
N PRO A 82 12.99 -1.50 3.49
CA PRO A 82 14.30 -0.86 3.65
C PRO A 82 14.22 0.47 4.42
N ILE A 83 13.15 1.26 4.23
CA ILE A 83 12.95 2.52 4.96
C ILE A 83 12.76 2.26 6.46
N ILE A 84 11.96 1.25 6.80
CA ILE A 84 11.76 0.84 8.20
C ILE A 84 13.09 0.45 8.83
N ASN A 85 13.89 -0.37 8.15
CA ASN A 85 15.20 -0.80 8.64
C ASN A 85 16.16 0.39 8.79
N GLU A 86 16.17 1.33 7.84
CA GLU A 86 17.00 2.54 7.92
C GLU A 86 16.64 3.40 9.14
N LEU A 87 15.36 3.66 9.35
CA LEU A 87 14.90 4.44 10.51
C LEU A 87 15.25 3.75 11.82
N HIS A 88 15.11 2.42 11.89
CA HIS A 88 15.54 1.66 13.07
C HIS A 88 17.04 1.69 13.32
N ASN A 89 17.85 1.65 12.25
CA ASN A 89 19.30 1.81 12.37
C ASN A 89 19.68 3.20 12.90
N GLN A 90 18.81 4.19 12.72
CA GLN A 90 18.93 5.53 13.31
C GLN A 90 18.29 5.63 14.71
N SER A 91 17.91 4.51 15.33
CA SER A 91 17.20 4.45 16.62
C SER A 91 15.85 5.18 16.64
N LYS A 92 15.17 5.25 15.50
CA LYS A 92 13.83 5.85 15.35
C LYS A 92 12.76 4.78 15.22
N ILE A 93 11.56 5.06 15.73
CA ILE A 93 10.38 4.19 15.55
C ILE A 93 9.57 4.74 14.37
N PRO A 94 9.51 4.06 13.21
CA PRO A 94 8.78 4.54 12.04
C PRO A 94 7.28 4.61 12.31
N ILE A 95 6.64 5.60 11.67
CA ILE A 95 5.19 5.74 11.64
C ILE A 95 4.70 5.39 10.24
N VAL A 96 3.82 4.40 10.12
CA VAL A 96 3.10 4.09 8.87
C VAL A 96 1.71 4.70 8.97
N CYS A 97 1.41 5.66 8.11
CA CYS A 97 0.15 6.42 8.14
C CYS A 97 -0.58 6.28 6.81
N GLY A 98 -1.87 5.93 6.84
CA GLY A 98 -2.65 5.84 5.61
C GLY A 98 -4.02 5.18 5.77
N GLY A 99 -4.76 5.12 4.66
CA GLY A 99 -6.08 4.50 4.58
C GLY A 99 -6.12 3.16 3.84
N THR A 100 -5.01 2.70 3.26
CA THR A 100 -5.00 1.46 2.46
C THR A 100 -4.76 0.25 3.36
N GLY A 101 -5.82 -0.30 3.94
CA GLY A 101 -5.74 -1.42 4.88
C GLY A 101 -5.00 -2.65 4.33
N LEU A 102 -5.08 -2.91 3.02
CA LEU A 102 -4.34 -4.01 2.39
C LEU A 102 -2.82 -3.80 2.47
N TYR A 103 -2.32 -2.56 2.36
CA TYR A 103 -0.88 -2.27 2.46
C TYR A 103 -0.37 -2.53 3.87
N ILE A 104 -1.13 -2.07 4.86
CA ILE A 104 -0.78 -2.24 6.27
C ILE A 104 -0.86 -3.72 6.66
N ARG A 105 -1.93 -4.42 6.26
CA ARG A 105 -2.07 -5.86 6.47
C ARG A 105 -0.92 -6.64 5.83
N ALA A 106 -0.56 -6.31 4.58
CA ALA A 106 0.56 -6.93 3.88
C ALA A 106 1.91 -6.70 4.59
N LEU A 107 2.11 -5.50 5.14
CA LEU A 107 3.33 -5.16 5.87
C LEU A 107 3.43 -5.88 7.22
N LEU A 108 2.30 -6.02 7.94
CA LEU A 108 2.28 -6.63 9.27
C LEU A 108 2.22 -8.16 9.24
N HIS A 109 1.52 -8.74 8.27
CA HIS A 109 1.23 -10.17 8.22
C HIS A 109 1.84 -10.89 7.01
N GLY A 110 2.50 -10.16 6.12
CA GLY A 110 2.99 -10.68 4.86
C GLY A 110 1.89 -10.85 3.81
N LEU A 111 2.32 -11.28 2.64
CA LEU A 111 1.47 -11.75 1.55
C LEU A 111 1.89 -13.17 1.20
N PHE A 112 0.96 -13.94 0.65
CA PHE A 112 1.30 -15.25 0.11
C PHE A 112 2.15 -15.07 -1.15
N GLU A 113 3.18 -15.90 -1.29
CA GLU A 113 4.02 -15.92 -2.48
C GLU A 113 3.41 -16.86 -3.51
N LEU A 114 3.31 -16.39 -4.75
CA LEU A 114 2.85 -17.16 -5.89
C LEU A 114 4.00 -17.30 -6.88
N ASP A 115 4.43 -18.53 -7.13
CA ASP A 115 5.42 -18.85 -8.16
C ASP A 115 4.70 -19.24 -9.47
N ILE A 116 3.80 -18.37 -9.93
CA ILE A 116 3.00 -18.56 -11.15
C ILE A 116 2.91 -17.28 -11.98
N ASP A 117 2.87 -17.44 -13.29
CA ASP A 117 2.67 -16.33 -14.24
C ASP A 117 1.21 -15.85 -14.22
N THR A 118 0.91 -15.04 -13.22
CA THR A 118 -0.42 -14.43 -13.03
C THR A 118 -0.84 -13.53 -14.19
N CYS A 119 0.10 -12.96 -14.96
CA CYS A 119 -0.22 -12.08 -16.08
C CYS A 119 -0.81 -12.89 -17.23
N ARG A 120 -0.14 -13.99 -17.60
CA ARG A 120 -0.65 -14.91 -18.62
C ARG A 120 -1.98 -15.52 -18.22
N ILE A 121 -2.09 -16.01 -16.98
CA ILE A 121 -3.34 -16.60 -16.46
C ILE A 121 -4.49 -15.58 -16.55
N LYS A 122 -4.26 -14.34 -16.11
CA LYS A 122 -5.27 -13.27 -16.19
C LYS A 122 -5.69 -12.99 -17.63
N GLN A 123 -4.74 -12.93 -18.58
CA GLN A 123 -5.04 -12.71 -19.99
C GLN A 123 -5.84 -13.87 -20.61
N ASP A 124 -5.52 -15.10 -20.25
CA ASP A 124 -6.25 -16.30 -20.70
C ASP A 124 -7.69 -16.28 -20.15
N LEU A 125 -7.90 -15.96 -18.87
CA LEU A 125 -9.23 -15.84 -18.27
C LEU A 125 -10.05 -14.69 -18.87
N ILE A 126 -9.44 -13.54 -19.16
CA ILE A 126 -10.12 -12.42 -19.83
C ILE A 126 -10.56 -12.83 -21.24
N ARG A 127 -9.72 -13.52 -22.01
CA ARG A 127 -10.09 -14.04 -23.34
C ARG A 127 -11.23 -15.05 -23.27
N ARG A 128 -11.28 -15.88 -22.23
CA ARG A 128 -12.41 -16.79 -22.00
C ARG A 128 -13.70 -16.01 -21.72
N LEU A 129 -13.66 -14.95 -20.91
CA LEU A 129 -14.83 -14.09 -20.63
C LEU A 129 -15.41 -13.39 -21.86
N GLU A 130 -14.66 -13.27 -22.96
CA GLU A 130 -15.19 -12.73 -24.22
C GLU A 130 -16.17 -13.70 -24.91
N HIS A 131 -16.09 -15.00 -24.59
CA HIS A 131 -16.84 -16.07 -25.28
C HIS A 131 -17.66 -16.94 -24.33
N GLU A 132 -17.29 -16.98 -23.04
CA GLU A 132 -17.91 -17.74 -21.97
C GLU A 132 -18.50 -16.77 -20.93
N PRO A 133 -19.72 -17.02 -20.40
CA PRO A 133 -20.28 -16.22 -19.33
C PRO A 133 -19.50 -16.42 -18.02
N LEU A 134 -19.46 -15.40 -17.15
CA LEU A 134 -18.71 -15.41 -15.89
C LEU A 134 -19.09 -16.59 -14.98
N GLU A 135 -20.36 -16.98 -15.02
CA GLU A 135 -20.91 -18.10 -14.26
C GLU A 135 -20.22 -19.43 -14.59
N MET A 136 -19.72 -19.61 -15.82
CA MET A 136 -18.96 -20.81 -16.21
C MET A 136 -17.60 -20.85 -15.54
N LEU A 137 -16.86 -19.74 -15.53
CA LEU A 137 -15.58 -19.65 -14.82
C LEU A 137 -15.77 -19.81 -13.30
N TYR A 138 -16.84 -19.23 -12.75
CA TYR A 138 -17.19 -19.41 -11.35
C TYR A 138 -17.54 -20.87 -11.02
N SER A 139 -18.29 -21.55 -11.89
CA SER A 139 -18.61 -22.98 -11.72
C SER A 139 -17.36 -23.87 -11.78
N GLU A 140 -16.40 -23.52 -12.65
CA GLU A 140 -15.09 -24.18 -12.70
C GLU A 140 -14.34 -24.00 -11.38
N LEU A 141 -14.27 -22.78 -10.85
CA LEU A 141 -13.64 -22.50 -9.56
C LEU A 141 -14.31 -23.27 -8.42
N LEU A 142 -15.65 -23.33 -8.39
CA LEU A 142 -16.42 -24.11 -7.41
C LEU A 142 -16.06 -25.60 -7.43
N THR A 143 -15.77 -26.17 -8.62
CA THR A 143 -15.41 -27.59 -8.73
C THR A 143 -14.00 -27.90 -8.23
N ILE A 144 -13.09 -26.92 -8.28
CA ILE A 144 -11.67 -27.08 -7.93
C ILE A 144 -11.44 -26.69 -6.46
N ASP A 145 -11.94 -25.53 -6.05
CA ASP A 145 -11.74 -24.96 -4.71
C ASP A 145 -13.03 -24.26 -4.22
N PRO A 146 -13.99 -25.03 -3.69
CA PRO A 146 -15.27 -24.49 -3.22
C PRO A 146 -15.14 -23.63 -1.95
N VAL A 147 -13.99 -23.62 -1.27
CA VAL A 147 -13.77 -22.80 -0.08
C VAL A 147 -13.47 -21.35 -0.47
N PHE A 148 -12.83 -21.15 -1.63
CA PHE A 148 -12.43 -19.84 -2.14
C PHE A 148 -13.28 -19.33 -3.32
N ALA A 149 -14.14 -20.17 -3.90
CA ALA A 149 -15.16 -19.77 -4.89
C ALA A 149 -16.30 -18.99 -4.22
#